data_AF-A0A1Y0JZZ9-F1
#
_entry.id   AF-A0A1Y0JZZ9-F1
#
_cell.length_a   1.000
_cell.length_b   1.000
_cell.length_c   1.000
_cell.angle_alpha   90.00
_cell.angle_beta   90.00
_cell.angle_gamma   90.00
#
_symmetry.space_group_name_H-M   'P 1'
#
loop_
_entity.id
_entity.type
_entity.pdbx_description
1 polymer ?
#
loop_
_entity_poly.entity_id
_entity_poly.type
_entity_poly.pdbx_seq_one_letter_code
_entity_poly.pdbx_strand_id
1 'polypeptide(L)'
;VPFSHHDRLGFLTFCPTNLGTTVRASVHIKLPKLAADKAKLEEVAGKYHLQVRGTRGEHTEAEGGVYDISNKRRMGLTEYDAVKEMYDG
;
A
#
# COMPACT_ATOMS: atom_id res chain seq x y z
N VAL A 1 -14.98 -12.37 -18.52
CA VAL A 1 -14.78 -11.01 -19.07
C VAL A 1 -13.32 -10.90 -19.49
N PRO A 2 -13.00 -10.46 -20.72
CA PRO A 2 -11.62 -10.23 -21.13
C PRO A 2 -11.07 -8.97 -20.44
N PHE A 3 -9.93 -9.07 -19.77
CA PHE A 3 -9.25 -7.95 -19.12
C PHE A 3 -8.05 -7.49 -19.94
N SER A 4 -7.78 -6.18 -19.92
CA SER A 4 -6.64 -5.59 -20.63
C SER A 4 -5.33 -5.86 -19.91
N HIS A 5 -4.39 -6.48 -20.61
CA HIS A 5 -3.04 -6.80 -20.15
C HIS A 5 -2.01 -6.39 -21.20
N HIS A 6 -0.84 -5.95 -20.77
CA HIS A 6 0.27 -5.55 -21.63
C HIS A 6 1.58 -6.19 -21.13
N ASP A 7 2.39 -6.74 -22.03
CA ASP A 7 3.58 -7.54 -21.69
C ASP A 7 4.54 -6.82 -20.73
N ARG A 8 4.74 -5.51 -20.92
CA ARG A 8 5.58 -4.69 -20.03
C ARG A 8 4.87 -4.18 -18.78
N LEU A 9 3.57 -3.90 -18.84
CA LEU A 9 2.86 -3.11 -17.82
C LEU A 9 1.97 -3.97 -16.93
N GLY A 10 1.81 -5.25 -17.23
CA GLY A 10 0.86 -6.12 -16.56
C GLY A 10 -0.58 -5.72 -16.86
N PHE A 11 -1.45 -5.85 -15.86
CA PHE A 11 -2.84 -5.41 -15.98
C PHE A 11 -2.93 -3.88 -16.06
N LEU A 12 -3.74 -3.42 -17.01
CA LEU A 12 -3.89 -1.99 -17.28
C LEU A 12 -4.96 -1.38 -16.39
N THR A 13 -4.62 -0.25 -15.79
CA THR A 13 -5.49 0.54 -14.92
C THR A 13 -5.39 2.02 -15.30
N PHE A 14 -6.37 2.82 -14.89
CA PHE A 14 -6.37 4.26 -15.17
C PHE A 14 -5.17 4.99 -14.54
N CYS A 15 -4.87 4.71 -13.26
CA CYS A 15 -3.75 5.33 -12.56
C CYS A 15 -2.46 4.50 -12.74
N PRO A 16 -1.32 5.13 -13.10
CA PRO A 16 -0.05 4.43 -13.24
C PRO A 16 0.41 3.67 -11.98
N THR A 17 0.02 4.13 -10.79
CA THR A 17 0.38 3.47 -9.51
C THR A 17 -0.32 2.13 -9.30
N ASN A 18 -1.36 1.84 -10.09
CA ASN A 18 -2.16 0.63 -9.98
C ASN A 18 -1.83 -0.42 -11.06
N LEU A 19 -0.84 -0.18 -11.91
CA LEU A 19 -0.41 -1.11 -12.96
C LEU A 19 0.33 -2.33 -12.38
N GLY A 20 0.53 -3.36 -13.19
CA GLY A 20 1.20 -4.60 -12.81
C GLY A 20 0.23 -5.60 -12.19
N THR A 21 0.47 -5.93 -10.92
CA THR A 21 -0.38 -6.83 -10.12
C THR A 21 -1.75 -6.21 -9.81
N THR A 22 -1.85 -4.88 -9.79
CA THR A 22 -3.00 -4.10 -9.30
C THR A 22 -3.32 -4.26 -7.81
N VAL A 23 -2.61 -5.14 -7.10
CA VAL A 23 -2.89 -5.54 -5.72
C VAL A 23 -2.54 -4.45 -4.71
N ARG A 24 -3.49 -4.18 -3.81
CA ARG A 24 -3.25 -3.43 -2.56
C ARG A 24 -3.76 -4.26 -1.39
N ALA A 25 -2.85 -4.93 -0.71
CA ALA A 25 -3.10 -5.59 0.57
C ALA A 25 -2.94 -4.55 1.68
N SER A 26 -3.89 -4.47 2.61
CA SER A 26 -3.84 -3.47 3.68
C SER A 26 -4.44 -3.95 5.01
N VAL A 27 -4.01 -3.29 6.09
CA VAL A 27 -4.60 -3.45 7.43
C VAL A 27 -5.05 -2.09 7.97
N HIS A 28 -6.11 -2.11 8.76
CA HIS A 28 -6.41 -1.03 9.70
C HIS A 28 -5.75 -1.35 11.05
N ILE A 29 -4.75 -0.56 11.43
CA ILE A 29 -3.91 -0.84 12.59
C ILE A 29 -3.69 0.41 13.46
N LYS A 30 -3.62 0.19 14.77
CA LYS A 30 -3.22 1.21 15.76
C LYS A 30 -1.79 0.95 16.21
N LEU A 31 -0.92 1.94 16.04
CA LEU A 31 0.47 1.89 16.46
C LEU A 31 0.79 3.08 17.36
N PRO A 32 0.13 3.24 18.52
CA PRO A 32 0.10 4.52 19.27
C PRO A 32 1.48 5.06 19.65
N LYS A 33 2.47 4.20 19.87
CA LYS A 33 3.85 4.62 20.17
C LYS A 33 4.59 5.12 18.93
N LEU A 34 4.47 4.42 17.81
CA LEU A 34 5.15 4.77 16.57
C LEU A 34 4.45 5.96 15.88
N ALA A 35 3.13 5.97 15.90
CA ALA A 35 2.27 7.00 15.32
C ALA A 35 2.25 8.31 16.14
N ALA A 36 2.85 8.34 17.33
CA ALA A 36 3.05 9.58 18.08
C ALA A 36 3.90 10.59 17.28
N ASP A 37 4.76 10.09 16.39
CA ASP A 37 5.44 10.87 15.35
C ASP A 37 5.05 10.31 13.96
N LYS A 38 4.15 11.01 13.27
CA LYS A 38 3.67 10.61 11.93
C LYS A 38 4.81 10.53 10.92
N ALA A 39 5.78 11.44 10.97
CA ALA A 39 6.93 11.42 10.07
C ALA A 39 7.77 10.17 10.31
N LYS A 40 7.93 9.76 11.59
CA LYS A 40 8.63 8.51 11.92
C LYS A 40 7.87 7.27 11.45
N LEU A 41 6.56 7.24 11.61
CA LEU A 41 5.71 6.16 11.09
C LEU A 41 5.88 6.02 9.58
N GLU A 42 5.82 7.12 8.84
CA GLU A 42 6.01 7.14 7.38
C GLU A 42 7.43 6.76 6.97
N GLU A 43 8.47 7.20 7.69
CA GLU A 43 9.86 6.81 7.47
C GLU A 43 10.04 5.29 7.62
N VAL A 44 9.48 4.71 8.69
CA VAL A 44 9.57 3.27 8.96
C VAL A 44 8.82 2.48 7.90
N ALA A 45 7.57 2.85 7.60
CA ALA A 45 6.77 2.21 6.55
C ALA A 45 7.50 2.25 5.18
N GLY A 46 8.16 3.37 4.86
CA GLY A 46 8.92 3.53 3.64
C GLY A 46 10.07 2.52 3.47
N LYS A 47 10.71 2.09 4.57
CA LYS A 47 11.79 1.09 4.55
C LYS A 47 11.29 -0.31 4.15
N TYR A 48 10.02 -0.60 4.38
CA TYR A 48 9.36 -1.86 4.03
C TYR A 48 8.50 -1.75 2.76
N HIS A 49 8.70 -0.70 1.96
CA HIS A 49 7.90 -0.44 0.76
C HIS A 49 6.39 -0.31 1.04
N LEU A 50 6.03 0.19 2.22
CA LEU A 50 4.64 0.42 2.61
C LEU A 50 4.22 1.89 2.44
N GLN A 51 2.91 2.11 2.35
CA GLN A 51 2.28 3.43 2.33
C GLN A 51 1.30 3.54 3.49
N VAL A 52 1.34 4.67 4.19
CA VAL A 52 0.42 5.05 5.27
C VAL A 52 -0.67 5.96 4.69
N ARG A 53 -1.93 5.67 5.02
CA ARG A 53 -3.13 6.45 4.67
C ARG A 53 -4.01 6.63 5.92
N GLY A 54 -4.93 7.59 5.87
CA GLY A 54 -5.95 7.76 6.90
C GLY A 54 -6.98 6.64 6.89
N THR A 55 -7.84 6.62 7.91
CA THR A 55 -8.78 5.52 8.17
C THR A 55 -9.82 5.33 7.06
N ARG A 56 -10.09 6.39 6.28
CA ARG A 56 -11.07 6.38 5.19
C ARG A 56 -10.39 6.27 3.82
N GLY A 57 -9.12 5.91 3.80
CA GLY A 57 -8.33 5.72 2.58
C GLY A 57 -7.51 6.95 2.19
N GLU A 58 -7.27 7.10 0.90
CA GLU A 58 -6.38 8.13 0.37
C GLU A 58 -6.86 9.55 0.71
N HIS A 59 -5.91 10.43 1.04
CA HIS A 59 -6.18 11.85 1.37
C HIS A 59 -7.08 12.10 2.59
N THR A 60 -7.23 11.11 3.46
CA THR A 60 -7.98 11.25 4.71
C THR A 60 -7.02 11.24 5.90
N GLU A 61 -7.45 11.81 7.02
CA GLU A 61 -6.69 11.73 8.28
C GLU A 61 -6.99 10.43 9.04
N ALA A 62 -6.15 10.12 10.03
CA ALA A 62 -6.40 9.01 10.93
C ALA A 62 -7.49 9.35 11.96
N GLU A 63 -8.51 8.51 12.05
CA GLU A 63 -9.58 8.59 13.03
C GLU A 63 -9.26 7.64 14.19
N GLY A 64 -9.20 8.17 15.42
CA GLY A 64 -8.93 7.35 16.62
C GLY A 64 -7.57 6.64 16.61
N GLY A 65 -6.58 7.20 15.91
CA GLY A 65 -5.23 6.62 15.77
C GLY A 65 -5.16 5.37 14.90
N VAL A 66 -6.17 5.12 14.07
CA VAL A 66 -6.22 4.00 13.12
C VAL A 66 -5.65 4.46 11.77
N TYR A 67 -4.67 3.73 11.27
CA TYR A 67 -4.07 3.98 9.95
C TYR A 67 -4.37 2.82 9.01
N ASP A 68 -4.55 3.14 7.73
CA ASP A 68 -4.53 2.17 6.63
C ASP A 68 -3.07 2.05 6.15
N ILE A 69 -2.45 0.90 6.40
CA ILE A 69 -1.08 0.60 5.97
C ILE A 69 -1.12 -0.51 4.92
N SER A 70 -0.45 -0.29 3.79
CA SER A 70 -0.51 -1.19 2.62
C SER A 70 0.79 -1.25 1.83
N ASN A 71 0.98 -2.29 1.01
CA ASN A 71 2.08 -2.34 0.05
C ASN A 71 1.98 -1.18 -0.95
N LYS A 72 3.07 -0.44 -1.10
CA LYS A 72 3.13 0.72 -2.01
C LYS A 72 3.35 0.29 -3.45
N ARG A 73 4.17 -0.74 -3.67
CA ARG A 73 4.55 -1.20 -5.01
C ARG A 73 3.52 -2.18 -5.55
N ARG A 74 3.28 -2.09 -6.87
CA ARG A 74 2.34 -2.97 -7.60
C ARG A 74 2.87 -3.46 -8.94
N MET A 75 3.89 -2.79 -9.49
CA MET A 75 4.57 -3.17 -10.73
C MET A 75 6.01 -3.60 -10.43
N GLY A 76 6.51 -4.57 -11.20
CA GLY A 76 7.88 -5.08 -11.08
C GLY A 76 8.04 -6.17 -10.03
N LEU A 77 6.94 -6.75 -9.57
CA LEU A 77 6.86 -7.85 -8.60
C LEU A 77 5.62 -8.71 -8.88
N THR A 78 5.58 -9.93 -8.36
CA THR A 78 4.41 -10.81 -8.47
C THR A 78 3.34 -10.43 -7.44
N GLU A 79 2.11 -10.91 -7.62
CA GLU A 79 1.02 -10.73 -6.65
C GLU A 79 1.39 -11.30 -5.27
N TYR A 80 2.10 -12.43 -5.25
CA TYR A 80 2.62 -13.03 -4.02
C TYR A 80 3.60 -12.09 -3.32
N ASP A 81 4.56 -11.54 -4.06
CA ASP A 81 5.54 -10.62 -3.49
C ASP A 81 4.87 -9.34 -2.99
N ALA A 82 3.88 -8.81 -3.71
CA ALA A 82 3.14 -7.62 -3.29
C ALA A 82 2.43 -7.81 -1.94
N VAL A 83 1.80 -8.97 -1.74
CA VAL A 83 1.19 -9.33 -0.45
C VAL A 83 2.25 -9.59 0.60
N LYS A 84 3.36 -10.24 0.24
CA LYS A 84 4.46 -10.53 1.14
C LYS A 84 5.14 -9.27 1.68
N GLU A 85 5.29 -8.22 0.86
CA GLU A 85 5.80 -6.92 1.33
C GLU A 85 4.93 -6.33 2.44
N MET A 86 3.60 -6.43 2.30
CA MET A 86 2.67 -5.99 3.35
C MET A 86 2.77 -6.88 4.59
N TYR A 87 2.90 -8.19 4.42
CA TYR A 87 2.95 -9.14 5.53
C TYR A 87 4.25 -9.04 6.36
N ASP A 88 5.39 -8.85 5.69
CA ASP A 88 6.70 -8.81 6.33
C ASP A 88 6.98 -7.46 7.04
N GLY A 89 6.29 -6.38 6.66
CA GLY A 89 6.48 -5.03 7.20
C GLY A 89 5.50 -4.64 8.30
#